data_AF-A0A972CXE4-F1
#
_entry.id   AF-A0A972CXE4-F1
#
_cell.length_a   1.000
_cell.length_b   1.000
_cell.length_c   1.000
_cell.angle_alpha   90.00
_cell.angle_beta   90.00
_cell.angle_gamma   90.00
#
_symmetry.space_group_name_H-M   'P 1'
#
loop_
_entity.id
_entity.type
_entity.pdbx_description
1 polymer ?
#
loop_
_entity_poly.entity_id
_entity_poly.type
_entity_poly.pdbx_seq_one_letter_code
_entity_poly.pdbx_strand_id
1 'polypeptide(L)'
;MREKGFLVLLVILMLFTVTGCNSKKEIVKDATSAYLDEYGGEVTDSKIDKYDGSMPENHIIMISYILNSKDMEYELDEYKDLYLIFLTNEKGEERAVVYVDGEIILPDDN
;
A
#
# COMPACT_ATOMS: atom_id res chain seq x y z
N MET A 1 -15.65 44.68 -11.84
CA MET A 1 -15.68 43.28 -12.30
C MET A 1 -14.36 42.59 -11.96
N ARG A 2 -14.08 42.30 -10.67
CA ARG A 2 -12.75 41.81 -10.26
C ARG A 2 -12.73 40.84 -9.07
N GLU A 3 -13.87 40.23 -8.74
CA GLU A 3 -14.00 39.37 -7.54
C GLU A 3 -14.50 37.95 -7.84
N LYS A 4 -15.06 37.68 -9.03
CA LYS A 4 -15.65 36.37 -9.35
C LYS A 4 -14.65 35.31 -9.85
N GLY A 5 -13.42 35.71 -10.17
CA GLY A 5 -12.39 34.79 -10.69
C GLY A 5 -11.63 34.01 -9.62
N PHE A 6 -11.58 34.52 -8.38
CA PHE A 6 -10.79 33.91 -7.30
C PHE A 6 -11.49 32.70 -6.66
N LEU A 7 -12.83 32.74 -6.60
CA LEU A 7 -13.64 31.71 -5.93
C LEU A 7 -13.72 30.40 -6.74
N VAL A 8 -13.70 30.49 -8.08
CA VAL A 8 -13.74 29.31 -8.97
C VAL A 8 -12.41 28.53 -8.96
N LEU A 9 -11.28 29.22 -8.82
CA LEU A 9 -9.95 28.59 -8.75
C LEU A 9 -9.78 27.78 -7.45
N LEU A 10 -10.34 28.27 -6.34
CA LEU A 10 -10.24 27.64 -5.02
C LEU A 10 -11.09 26.35 -4.91
N VAL A 11 -12.23 26.29 -5.60
CA VAL A 11 -13.09 25.10 -5.66
C VAL A 11 -12.47 23.97 -6.49
N ILE A 12 -11.74 24.30 -7.57
CA ILE A 12 -11.06 23.29 -8.39
C ILE A 12 -9.86 22.69 -7.64
N LEU A 13 -9.16 23.47 -6.81
CA LEU A 13 -8.03 22.98 -6.01
C LEU A 13 -8.46 22.02 -4.88
N MET A 14 -9.68 22.16 -4.35
CA MET A 14 -10.22 21.27 -3.31
C MET A 14 -10.71 19.92 -3.82
N LEU A 15 -10.99 19.77 -5.13
CA LEU A 15 -11.49 18.51 -5.70
C LEU A 15 -10.40 17.45 -5.91
N PHE A 16 -9.12 17.84 -5.91
CA PHE A 16 -8.00 16.90 -6.14
C PHE A 16 -7.48 16.20 -4.88
N THR A 17 -7.98 16.52 -3.68
CA THR A 17 -7.45 15.93 -2.44
C THR A 17 -8.11 14.59 -2.06
N VAL A 18 -9.17 14.16 -2.75
CA VAL A 18 -9.98 12.99 -2.35
C VAL A 18 -9.56 11.69 -3.05
N THR A 19 -8.84 11.76 -4.17
CA THR A 19 -8.58 10.58 -5.01
C THR A 19 -7.58 9.59 -4.38
N GLY A 20 -6.64 10.05 -3.58
CA GLY A 20 -5.58 9.19 -3.01
C GLY A 20 -6.01 8.32 -1.82
N CYS A 21 -7.17 8.60 -1.21
CA CYS A 21 -7.64 7.84 -0.04
C CYS A 21 -8.43 6.58 -0.43
N ASN A 22 -9.12 6.60 -1.58
CA ASN A 22 -9.89 5.44 -2.05
C ASN A 22 -8.98 4.29 -2.50
N SER A 23 -7.90 4.57 -3.22
CA SER A 23 -6.96 3.55 -3.72
C SER A 23 -6.32 2.75 -2.59
N LYS A 24 -5.92 3.42 -1.50
CA LYS A 24 -5.31 2.75 -0.35
C LYS A 24 -6.27 1.77 0.33
N LYS A 25 -7.56 2.11 0.42
CA LYS A 25 -8.58 1.23 1.02
C LYS A 25 -8.81 -0.02 0.18
N GLU A 26 -8.81 0.12 -1.14
CA GLU A 26 -8.94 -1.02 -2.07
C GLU A 26 -7.74 -1.95 -1.95
N ILE A 27 -6.52 -1.41 -2.00
CA ILE A 27 -5.28 -2.17 -1.83
C ILE A 27 -5.27 -2.95 -0.49
N VAL A 28 -5.65 -2.29 0.61
CA VAL A 28 -5.72 -2.96 1.94
C VAL A 28 -6.76 -4.07 1.96
N LYS A 29 -7.91 -3.87 1.30
CA LYS A 29 -8.96 -4.90 1.21
C LYS A 29 -8.48 -6.11 0.43
N ASP A 30 -7.79 -5.89 -0.69
CA ASP A 30 -7.24 -6.97 -1.51
C ASP A 30 -6.15 -7.72 -0.74
N ALA A 31 -5.26 -6.99 -0.05
CA ALA A 31 -4.23 -7.56 0.83
C ALA A 31 -4.84 -8.41 1.96
N THR A 32 -5.88 -7.91 2.60
CA THR A 32 -6.60 -8.62 3.66
C THR A 32 -7.24 -9.90 3.13
N SER A 33 -7.82 -9.85 1.92
CA SER A 33 -8.44 -11.02 1.29
C SER A 33 -7.37 -12.07 0.95
N ALA A 34 -6.25 -11.67 0.34
CA ALA A 34 -5.14 -12.57 0.04
C ALA A 34 -4.54 -13.21 1.31
N TYR A 35 -4.36 -12.42 2.38
CA TYR A 35 -3.91 -12.92 3.68
C TYR A 35 -4.87 -13.97 4.26
N LEU A 36 -6.18 -13.68 4.23
CA LEU A 36 -7.23 -14.59 4.72
C LEU A 36 -7.25 -15.90 3.94
N ASP A 37 -7.09 -15.84 2.62
CA ASP A 37 -7.09 -17.02 1.75
C ASP A 37 -5.87 -17.91 2.00
N GLU A 38 -4.69 -17.33 2.24
CA GLU A 38 -3.44 -18.08 2.43
C GLU A 38 -3.23 -18.57 3.87
N TYR A 39 -3.37 -17.68 4.86
CA TYR A 39 -2.99 -17.97 6.25
C TYR A 39 -4.19 -18.20 7.17
N GLY A 40 -5.38 -17.77 6.75
CA GLY A 40 -6.55 -17.70 7.61
C GLY A 40 -6.45 -16.67 8.73
N GLY A 41 -7.54 -16.53 9.49
CA GLY A 41 -7.62 -15.62 10.64
C GLY A 41 -8.01 -14.19 10.28
N GLU A 42 -8.77 -13.54 11.17
CA GLU A 42 -9.29 -12.20 10.92
C GLU A 42 -8.20 -11.12 11.08
N VAL A 43 -8.13 -10.20 10.12
CA VAL A 43 -7.28 -9.00 10.23
C VAL A 43 -8.03 -7.95 11.02
N THR A 44 -7.40 -7.48 12.10
CA THR A 44 -7.98 -6.50 13.04
C THR A 44 -7.42 -5.09 12.86
N ASP A 45 -6.21 -4.97 12.32
CA ASP A 45 -5.59 -3.68 12.00
C ASP A 45 -4.73 -3.80 10.73
N SER A 46 -4.53 -2.66 10.07
CA SER A 46 -3.73 -2.59 8.86
C SER A 46 -3.00 -1.25 8.76
N LYS A 47 -1.74 -1.30 8.35
CA LYS A 47 -0.93 -0.12 8.00
C LYS A 47 -0.42 -0.26 6.58
N ILE A 48 -0.46 0.82 5.81
CA ILE A 48 0.02 0.85 4.43
C ILE A 48 0.96 2.02 4.21
N ASP A 49 2.16 1.72 3.72
CA ASP A 49 3.21 2.68 3.39
C ASP A 49 3.52 2.59 1.89
N LYS A 50 3.47 3.73 1.18
CA LYS A 50 3.83 3.80 -0.24
C LYS A 50 5.35 3.94 -0.38
N TYR A 51 5.94 3.23 -1.33
CA TYR A 51 7.31 3.50 -1.74
C TYR A 51 7.35 4.80 -2.57
N ASP A 52 7.86 5.89 -1.98
CA ASP A 52 7.91 7.23 -2.58
C ASP A 52 9.19 8.01 -2.22
N GLY A 53 10.26 7.29 -1.88
CA GLY A 53 11.55 7.86 -1.45
C GLY A 53 11.57 8.39 -0.01
N SER A 54 10.42 8.46 0.68
CA SER A 54 10.35 8.78 2.12
C SER A 54 10.26 7.54 3.02
N MET A 55 10.18 6.35 2.42
CA MET A 55 10.04 5.08 3.11
C MET A 55 11.31 4.75 3.93
N PRO A 56 11.18 4.30 5.18
CA PRO A 56 12.31 3.85 5.99
C PRO A 56 13.10 2.71 5.35
N GLU A 57 14.43 2.69 5.53
CA GLU A 57 15.32 1.66 4.97
C GLU A 57 14.92 0.23 5.36
N ASN A 58 14.46 0.01 6.59
CA ASN A 58 13.99 -1.30 7.03
C ASN A 58 12.73 -1.76 6.30
N HIS A 59 11.85 -0.85 5.86
CA HIS A 59 10.69 -1.20 5.04
C HIS A 59 11.12 -1.54 3.61
N ILE A 60 12.10 -0.81 3.06
CA ILE A 60 12.68 -1.10 1.75
C ILE A 60 13.29 -2.51 1.75
N ILE A 61 14.09 -2.84 2.77
CA ILE A 61 14.68 -4.18 2.93
C ILE A 61 13.58 -5.25 3.02
N MET A 62 12.50 -4.98 3.77
CA MET A 62 11.37 -5.91 3.89
C MET A 62 10.70 -6.17 2.54
N ILE A 63 10.42 -5.12 1.76
CA ILE A 63 9.88 -5.26 0.40
C ILE A 63 10.80 -6.14 -0.44
N SER A 64 12.10 -5.79 -0.49
CA SER A 64 13.07 -6.54 -1.29
C SER A 64 13.15 -8.01 -0.87
N TYR A 65 13.06 -8.31 0.43
CA TYR A 65 13.03 -9.67 0.93
C TYR A 65 11.80 -10.45 0.43
N ILE A 66 10.61 -9.84 0.50
CA ILE A 66 9.36 -10.46 0.06
C ILE A 66 9.37 -10.69 -1.46
N LEU A 67 9.78 -9.69 -2.25
CA LEU A 67 9.89 -9.83 -3.71
C LEU A 67 10.90 -10.90 -4.11
N ASN A 68 12.06 -10.94 -3.44
CA ASN A 68 13.08 -11.95 -3.68
C ASN A 68 12.59 -13.37 -3.33
N SER A 69 11.68 -13.53 -2.36
CA SER A 69 11.08 -14.84 -2.07
C SER A 69 10.24 -15.40 -3.24
N LYS A 70 9.83 -14.54 -4.18
CA LYS A 70 9.05 -14.91 -5.37
C LYS A 70 9.83 -14.78 -6.68
N ASP A 71 11.16 -14.74 -6.61
CA ASP A 71 12.05 -14.54 -7.77
C ASP A 71 11.69 -13.28 -8.59
N MET A 72 11.15 -12.24 -7.94
CA MET A 72 10.81 -10.96 -8.57
C MET A 72 11.98 -9.97 -8.54
N GLU A 73 11.98 -9.02 -9.47
CA GLU A 73 13.01 -7.98 -9.58
C GLU A 73 13.07 -7.09 -8.32
N TYR A 74 14.28 -6.82 -7.87
CA TYR A 74 14.55 -5.99 -6.68
C TYR A 74 14.76 -4.51 -7.01
N GLU A 75 14.77 -4.13 -8.28
CA GLU A 75 14.83 -2.73 -8.72
C GLU A 75 13.49 -2.03 -8.46
N LEU A 76 13.28 -1.62 -7.20
CA LEU A 76 12.00 -1.10 -6.71
C LEU A 76 11.45 0.11 -7.48
N ASP A 77 12.34 0.90 -8.08
CA ASP A 77 12.00 2.08 -8.86
C ASP A 77 11.36 1.75 -10.24
N GLU A 78 11.41 0.50 -10.68
CA GLU A 78 10.78 0.06 -11.93
C GLU A 78 9.25 -0.12 -11.79
N TYR A 79 8.76 -0.35 -10.58
CA TYR A 79 7.35 -0.56 -10.30
C TYR A 79 6.59 0.78 -10.25
N LYS A 80 5.42 0.83 -10.90
CA LYS A 80 4.60 2.06 -10.93
C LYS A 80 3.94 2.31 -9.58
N ASP A 81 3.43 1.24 -8.99
CA ASP A 81 2.73 1.26 -7.72
C ASP A 81 3.27 0.17 -6.80
N LEU A 82 4.08 0.60 -5.83
CA LEU A 82 4.70 -0.27 -4.83
C LEU A 82 4.31 0.19 -3.42
N TYR A 83 3.74 -0.73 -2.65
CA TYR A 83 3.30 -0.48 -1.27
C TYR A 83 3.71 -1.63 -0.36
N LEU A 84 4.15 -1.29 0.85
CA LEU A 84 4.30 -2.24 1.96
C LEU A 84 3.08 -2.16 2.85
N ILE A 85 2.48 -3.29 3.16
CA ILE A 85 1.25 -3.39 3.94
C ILE A 85 1.53 -4.30 5.13
N PHE A 86 1.28 -3.82 6.33
CA PHE A 86 1.32 -4.60 7.56
C PHE A 86 -0.11 -4.95 7.95
N LEU A 87 -0.38 -6.24 8.15
CA LEU A 87 -1.67 -6.76 8.58
C LEU A 87 -1.49 -7.40 9.95
N THR A 88 -2.33 -7.01 10.90
CA THR A 88 -2.29 -7.50 12.28
C THR A 88 -3.52 -8.34 12.57
N ASN A 89 -3.32 -9.60 12.95
CA ASN A 89 -4.43 -10.49 13.29
C ASN A 89 -4.93 -10.29 14.73
N GLU A 90 -6.01 -10.99 15.09
CA GLU A 90 -6.62 -10.95 16.43
C GLU A 90 -5.68 -11.35 17.59
N LYS A 91 -4.61 -12.08 17.29
CA LYS A 91 -3.57 -12.48 18.26
C LYS A 91 -2.49 -11.41 18.45
N GLY A 92 -2.54 -10.32 17.67
CA GLY A 92 -1.52 -9.29 17.63
C GLY A 92 -0.29 -9.67 16.82
N GLU A 93 -0.37 -10.71 15.99
CA GLU A 93 0.71 -11.09 15.09
C GLU A 93 0.66 -10.21 13.84
N GLU A 94 1.76 -9.50 13.56
CA GLU A 94 1.91 -8.64 12.40
C GLU A 94 2.60 -9.40 11.27
N ARG A 95 2.04 -9.32 10.06
CA ARG A 95 2.65 -9.85 8.83
C ARG A 95 2.75 -8.77 7.78
N ALA A 96 3.92 -8.68 7.15
CA ALA A 96 4.16 -7.78 6.03
C ALA A 96 3.80 -8.46 4.70
N VAL A 97 3.11 -7.72 3.83
CA VAL A 97 2.77 -8.12 2.46
C VAL A 97 3.05 -6.95 1.52
N VAL A 98 3.34 -7.23 0.25
CA VAL A 98 3.69 -6.21 -0.73
C VAL A 98 2.60 -6.12 -1.79
N TYR A 99 2.17 -4.91 -2.15
CA TYR A 99 1.41 -4.68 -3.37
C TYR A 99 2.33 -4.15 -4.44
N VAL A 100 2.32 -4.77 -5.62
CA VAL A 100 3.10 -4.38 -6.80
C VAL A 100 2.20 -4.34 -8.01
N ASP A 101 2.04 -3.18 -8.64
CA ASP A 101 1.42 -3.01 -9.97
C ASP A 101 0.06 -3.73 -10.18
N GLY A 102 -0.74 -3.88 -9.12
CA GLY A 102 -2.05 -4.55 -9.18
C GLY A 102 -2.09 -5.92 -8.50
N GLU A 103 -0.97 -6.43 -8.01
CA GLU A 103 -0.84 -7.76 -7.44
C GLU A 103 -0.41 -7.72 -5.96
N ILE A 104 -0.99 -8.60 -5.14
CA ILE A 104 -0.57 -8.80 -3.76
C ILE A 104 0.42 -9.96 -3.69
N ILE A 105 1.61 -9.67 -3.19
CA ILE A 105 2.70 -10.61 -2.97
C ILE A 105 2.79 -10.91 -1.48
N LEU A 106 2.51 -12.17 -1.14
CA LEU A 106 2.63 -12.69 0.21
C LEU A 106 4.03 -13.32 0.42
N PRO A 107 4.66 -13.16 1.59
CA PRO A 107 5.92 -13.84 1.90
C PRO A 107 5.72 -15.36 1.97
N ASP A 108 6.75 -16.13 1.63
CA ASP A 108 6.74 -17.57 1.89
C ASP A 108 6.73 -17.87 3.40
N ASP A 109 5.88 -18.81 3.80
CA ASP A 109 5.95 -19.45 5.13
C ASP A 109 7.14 -20.41 5.14
N ASN A 110 8.33 -19.92 5.51
CA ASN A 110 9.45 -20.80 5.88
C ASN A 110 9.28 -21.39 7.28
#